data_AF-A0A7C9CSB7-F1
#
_entry.id   AF-A0A7C9CSB7-F1
#
_cell.length_a   1.000
_cell.length_b   1.000
_cell.length_c   1.000
_cell.angle_alpha   90.00
_cell.angle_beta   90.00
_cell.angle_gamma   90.00
#
_symmetry.space_group_name_H-M   'P 1'
#
loop_
_entity.id
_entity.type
_entity.pdbx_description
1 polymer ?
#
loop_
_entity_poly.entity_id
_entity_poly.type
_entity_poly.pdbx_seq_one_letter_code
_entity_poly.pdbx_strand_id
1 'polypeptide(L)'
;MASRSIAKDIITLRGSAAIVSEFFGYAANSILYNRGVYPEESFVKVKKYGLPMLLTQDEGVKTFIANLTAQLSGVFDVLAYTDKDVAVPFTWIESDPKLISNPQMVKLHSFDTKIHKVDTIVS
;
A
#
# COMPACT_ATOMS: atom_id res chain seq x y z
N MET A 1 -24.46 30.86 -0.58
CA MET A 1 -23.03 30.46 -0.65
C MET A 1 -22.91 29.05 -0.09
N ALA A 2 -22.73 28.05 -0.95
CA ALA A 2 -22.52 26.66 -0.52
C ALA A 2 -21.01 26.42 -0.41
N SER A 3 -20.53 26.17 0.81
CA SER A 3 -19.16 25.71 1.06
C SER A 3 -19.02 24.30 0.48
N ARG A 4 -18.27 24.16 -0.63
CA ARG A 4 -17.85 22.84 -1.13
C ARG A 4 -16.76 22.30 -0.21
N SER A 5 -17.06 21.23 0.52
CA SER A 5 -16.07 20.45 1.26
C SER A 5 -15.15 19.73 0.26
N ILE A 6 -13.95 20.26 0.07
CA ILE A 6 -12.88 19.72 -0.81
C ILE A 6 -12.15 18.52 -0.14
N ALA A 7 -12.44 18.22 1.14
CA ALA A 7 -11.60 17.37 1.97
C ALA A 7 -11.81 15.85 1.83
N LYS A 8 -12.74 15.36 1.00
CA LYS A 8 -13.02 13.91 0.89
C LYS A 8 -12.15 13.15 -0.13
N ASP A 9 -11.53 13.86 -1.07
CA ASP A 9 -10.72 13.25 -2.14
C ASP A 9 -9.20 13.51 -1.99
N ILE A 10 -8.76 14.04 -0.84
CA ILE A 10 -7.35 14.32 -0.57
C ILE A 10 -6.83 13.26 0.41
N ILE A 11 -6.06 12.30 -0.11
CA ILE A 11 -5.34 11.33 0.73
C ILE A 11 -4.16 12.06 1.37
N THR A 12 -4.19 12.18 2.69
CA THR A 12 -3.05 12.72 3.46
C THR A 12 -1.88 11.72 3.44
N LEU A 13 -0.65 12.19 3.67
CA LEU A 13 0.52 11.30 3.77
C LEU A 13 0.29 10.17 4.80
N ARG A 14 -0.35 10.49 5.93
CA ARG A 14 -0.76 9.51 6.96
C ARG A 14 -1.83 8.53 6.45
N GLY A 15 -2.76 9.00 5.61
CA GLY A 15 -3.78 8.16 4.99
C GLY A 15 -3.19 7.20 3.96
N SER A 16 -2.31 7.69 3.08
CA SER A 16 -1.56 6.87 2.12
C SER A 16 -0.72 5.83 2.85
N ALA A 17 -0.05 6.28 3.91
CA ALA A 17 0.76 5.44 4.76
C ALA A 17 -0.01 4.26 5.37
N ALA A 18 -1.19 4.54 5.91
CA ALA A 18 -2.07 3.52 6.46
C ALA A 18 -2.54 2.52 5.38
N ILE A 19 -2.86 2.99 4.17
CA ILE A 19 -3.30 2.14 3.06
C ILE A 19 -2.18 1.17 2.64
N VAL A 20 -0.95 1.66 2.50
CA VAL A 20 0.21 0.83 2.13
C VAL A 20 0.53 -0.18 3.23
N SER A 21 0.55 0.24 4.51
CA SER A 21 0.73 -0.67 5.63
C SER A 21 -0.36 -1.76 5.70
N GLU A 22 -1.62 -1.40 5.44
CA GLU A 22 -2.73 -2.36 5.40
C GLU A 22 -2.54 -3.36 4.25
N PHE A 23 -2.12 -2.89 3.07
CA PHE A 23 -1.80 -3.75 1.92
C PHE A 23 -0.72 -4.78 2.26
N PHE A 24 0.38 -4.37 2.89
CA PHE A 24 1.44 -5.29 3.32
C PHE A 24 0.94 -6.33 4.33
N GLY A 25 0.03 -5.95 5.24
CA GLY A 25 -0.63 -6.89 6.14
C GLY A 25 -1.39 -7.99 5.40
N TYR A 26 -2.17 -7.63 4.39
CA TYR A 26 -2.89 -8.62 3.56
C TYR A 26 -1.94 -9.46 2.69
N ALA A 27 -0.89 -8.85 2.13
CA ALA A 27 0.10 -9.55 1.32
C ALA A 27 0.84 -10.61 2.15
N ALA A 28 1.24 -10.28 3.39
CA ALA A 28 1.87 -11.23 4.30
C ALA A 28 0.96 -12.44 4.56
N ASN A 29 -0.32 -12.22 4.88
CA ASN A 29 -1.27 -13.31 5.07
C ASN A 29 -1.47 -14.17 3.81
N SER A 30 -1.52 -13.54 2.63
CA SER A 30 -1.65 -14.23 1.35
C SER A 30 -0.44 -15.12 1.06
N ILE A 31 0.77 -14.65 1.38
CA ILE A 31 2.01 -15.44 1.23
C ILE A 31 2.02 -16.63 2.20
N LEU A 32 1.69 -16.40 3.48
CA LEU A 32 1.67 -17.46 4.49
C LEU A 32 0.72 -18.59 4.10
N TYR A 33 -0.46 -18.24 3.57
CA TYR A 33 -1.43 -19.21 3.07
C TYR A 33 -0.96 -19.91 1.78
N ASN A 34 -0.66 -19.16 0.71
CA ASN A 34 -0.33 -19.71 -0.61
C ASN A 34 0.96 -20.56 -0.60
N ARG A 35 1.84 -20.35 0.39
CA ARG A 35 3.07 -21.13 0.55
C ARG A 35 2.92 -22.29 1.55
N GLY A 36 1.77 -22.44 2.20
CA GLY A 36 1.53 -23.49 3.18
C GLY A 36 2.41 -23.39 4.42
N VAL A 37 2.80 -22.17 4.83
CA VAL A 37 3.63 -21.96 6.03
C VAL A 37 2.84 -22.27 7.30
N TYR A 38 1.53 -22.00 7.26
CA TYR A 38 0.57 -22.36 8.30
C TYR A 38 -0.55 -23.21 7.70
N PRO A 39 -1.19 -24.09 8.50
CA PRO A 39 -2.33 -24.88 8.05
C PRO A 39 -3.50 -24.01 7.57
N GLU A 40 -4.29 -24.54 6.63
CA GLU A 40 -5.40 -23.77 6.05
C GLU A 40 -6.48 -23.40 7.06
N GLU A 41 -6.71 -24.27 8.05
CA GLU A 41 -7.65 -24.05 9.17
C GLU A 41 -7.26 -22.87 10.06
N SER A 42 -5.99 -22.45 10.01
CA SER A 42 -5.52 -21.27 10.71
C SER A 42 -5.92 -19.97 9.99
N PHE A 43 -6.59 -20.03 8.84
CA PHE A 43 -7.02 -18.85 8.08
C PHE A 43 -8.54 -18.73 7.99
N VAL A 44 -9.02 -17.49 8.00
CA VAL A 44 -10.42 -17.15 7.76
C VAL A 44 -10.55 -16.28 6.51
N LYS A 45 -11.63 -16.50 5.75
CA LYS A 45 -11.99 -15.63 4.63
C LYS A 45 -12.67 -14.38 5.15
N VAL A 46 -12.13 -13.22 4.80
CA VAL A 46 -12.71 -11.90 5.06
C VAL A 46 -12.92 -11.17 3.75
N LYS A 47 -13.96 -10.32 3.66
CA LYS A 47 -14.19 -9.51 2.47
C LYS A 47 -13.54 -8.15 2.63
N LYS A 48 -12.58 -7.81 1.77
CA LYS A 48 -11.89 -6.52 1.75
C LYS A 48 -11.69 -6.03 0.33
N TYR A 49 -11.94 -4.74 0.11
CA TYR A 49 -11.88 -4.13 -1.23
C TYR A 49 -12.74 -4.84 -2.29
N GLY A 50 -13.86 -5.45 -1.85
CA GLY A 50 -14.71 -6.26 -2.71
C GLY A 50 -14.18 -7.67 -3.01
N LEU A 51 -12.97 -8.01 -2.57
CA LEU A 51 -12.30 -9.29 -2.79
C LEU A 51 -12.35 -10.18 -1.54
N PRO A 52 -12.45 -11.52 -1.68
CA PRO A 52 -12.23 -12.45 -0.58
C PRO A 52 -10.73 -12.56 -0.29
N MET A 53 -10.32 -12.13 0.90
CA MET A 53 -8.96 -12.20 1.41
C MET A 53 -8.87 -13.25 2.50
N LEU A 54 -7.72 -13.89 2.67
CA LEU A 54 -7.46 -14.84 3.75
C LEU A 54 -6.61 -14.16 4.83
N LEU A 55 -7.02 -14.28 6.08
CA LEU A 55 -6.30 -13.75 7.24
C LEU A 55 -6.09 -14.84 8.28
N THR A 56 -4.91 -14.86 8.88
CA THR A 56 -4.58 -15.77 9.98
C THR A 56 -5.45 -15.51 11.21
N GLN A 57 -5.81 -16.58 11.90
CA GLN A 57 -6.50 -16.59 13.19
C GLN A 57 -5.55 -16.81 14.36
N ASP A 58 -4.30 -17.20 14.10
CA ASP A 58 -3.28 -17.37 15.12
C ASP A 58 -2.89 -16.00 15.72
N GLU A 59 -3.06 -15.86 17.04
CA GLU A 59 -2.82 -14.59 17.74
C GLU A 59 -1.33 -14.19 17.74
N GLY A 60 -0.41 -15.16 17.73
CA GLY A 60 1.03 -14.90 17.62
C GLY A 60 1.38 -14.28 16.27
N VAL A 61 0.87 -14.88 15.18
CA VAL A 61 1.07 -14.37 13.82
C VAL A 61 0.38 -13.03 13.62
N LYS A 62 -0.85 -12.83 14.12
CA LYS A 62 -1.53 -11.53 14.09
C LYS A 62 -0.70 -10.45 14.76
N THR A 63 -0.20 -10.72 15.96
CA THR A 63 0.63 -9.77 16.73
C THR A 63 1.92 -9.44 15.98
N PHE A 64 2.58 -10.45 15.41
CA PHE A 64 3.79 -10.25 14.61
C PHE A 64 3.53 -9.37 13.38
N ILE A 65 2.49 -9.67 12.59
CA ILE A 65 2.12 -8.88 11.40
C ILE A 65 1.70 -7.46 11.80
N ALA A 66 0.97 -7.29 12.90
CA ALA A 66 0.60 -5.97 13.41
C ALA A 66 1.82 -5.13 13.80
N ASN A 67 2.80 -5.72 14.49
CA ASN A 67 4.03 -5.03 14.85
C ASN A 67 4.88 -4.67 13.61
N LEU A 68 4.95 -5.58 12.64
CA LEU A 68 5.63 -5.34 11.35
C LEU A 68 4.98 -4.16 10.60
N THR A 69 3.65 -4.18 10.45
CA THR A 69 2.92 -3.14 9.72
C THR A 69 2.91 -1.79 10.43
N ALA A 70 2.94 -1.78 11.76
CA ALA A 70 3.12 -0.57 12.55
C ALA A 70 4.49 0.08 12.31
N GLN A 71 5.57 -0.71 12.28
CA GLN A 71 6.91 -0.21 11.95
C GLN A 71 6.95 0.35 10.53
N LEU A 72 6.33 -0.34 9.56
CA LEU A 72 6.29 0.12 8.18
C LEU A 72 5.67 1.53 8.07
N SER A 73 4.63 1.84 8.84
CA SER A 73 3.94 3.15 8.78
C SER A 73 4.81 4.37 9.10
N GLY A 74 5.98 4.17 9.73
CA GLY A 74 6.91 5.24 10.09
C GLY A 74 8.20 5.28 9.27
N VAL A 75 8.38 4.40 8.28
CA VAL A 75 9.70 4.16 7.65
C VAL A 75 9.73 4.42 6.13
N PHE A 76 8.58 4.55 5.46
CA PHE A 76 8.58 4.86 4.03
C PHE A 76 8.41 6.35 3.74
N ASP A 77 9.13 6.77 2.70
CA ASP A 77 8.92 8.01 1.99
C ASP A 77 8.01 7.76 0.77
N VAL A 78 7.07 8.66 0.52
CA VAL A 78 6.27 8.66 -0.72
C VAL A 78 6.76 9.81 -1.59
N LEU A 79 7.16 9.49 -2.82
CA LEU A 79 7.59 10.45 -3.82
C LEU A 79 6.56 10.48 -4.95
N ALA A 80 6.21 11.69 -5.41
CA ALA A 80 5.38 11.90 -6.58
C ALA A 80 6.20 12.62 -7.66
N TYR A 81 6.21 12.07 -8.87
CA TYR A 81 6.82 12.72 -10.03
C TYR A 81 5.74 13.44 -10.83
N THR A 82 5.95 14.72 -11.07
CA THR A 82 5.00 15.61 -11.74
C THR A 82 5.69 16.41 -12.84
N ASP A 83 4.91 17.11 -13.66
CA ASP A 83 5.46 18.11 -14.56
C ASP A 83 6.17 19.22 -13.75
N LYS A 84 7.22 19.79 -14.35
CA LYS A 84 8.15 20.72 -13.66
C LYS A 84 7.51 22.05 -13.27
N ASP A 85 6.41 22.41 -13.90
CA ASP A 85 5.66 23.65 -13.73
C ASP A 85 4.46 23.51 -12.79
N VAL A 86 4.25 22.32 -12.21
CA VAL A 86 3.20 22.08 -11.22
C VAL A 86 3.59 22.75 -9.91
N ALA A 87 2.69 23.60 -9.38
CA ALA A 87 2.86 24.22 -8.09
C ALA A 87 2.92 23.17 -6.97
N VAL A 88 3.98 23.19 -6.17
CA VAL A 88 4.15 22.28 -5.03
C VAL A 88 3.19 22.67 -3.90
N PRO A 89 2.30 21.77 -3.44
CA PRO A 89 1.44 22.06 -2.31
C PRO A 89 2.26 22.30 -1.03
N PHE A 90 1.80 23.18 -0.13
CA PHE A 90 2.53 23.52 1.11
C PHE A 90 2.80 22.34 2.07
N THR A 91 2.09 21.22 1.90
CA THR A 91 2.30 19.98 2.67
C THR A 91 3.35 19.05 2.06
N TRP A 92 3.89 19.40 0.89
CA TRP A 92 4.90 18.64 0.15
C TRP A 92 6.17 19.47 -0.02
N ILE A 93 7.28 18.80 -0.25
CA ILE A 93 8.58 19.41 -0.52
C ILE A 93 9.22 18.71 -1.72
N GLU A 94 9.97 19.46 -2.51
CA GLU A 94 10.82 18.87 -3.55
C GLU A 94 11.85 17.95 -2.91
N SER A 95 12.11 16.81 -3.54
CA SER A 95 13.02 15.80 -3.02
C SER A 95 13.81 15.13 -4.16
N ASP A 96 14.99 14.62 -3.82
CA ASP A 96 15.76 13.75 -4.71
C ASP A 96 15.01 12.43 -4.99
N PRO A 97 15.23 11.78 -6.14
CA PRO A 97 14.47 10.60 -6.59
C PRO A 97 14.70 9.31 -5.77
N LYS A 98 15.49 9.35 -4.69
CA LYS A 98 15.83 8.24 -3.78
C LYS A 98 15.98 6.88 -4.48
N LEU A 99 16.80 6.84 -5.54
CA LEU A 99 16.98 5.65 -6.39
C LEU A 99 17.74 4.53 -5.66
N ILE A 100 17.36 3.28 -5.93
CA ILE A 100 18.00 2.07 -5.40
C ILE A 100 19.06 1.58 -6.39
N SER A 101 20.26 1.23 -5.91
CA SER A 101 21.33 0.67 -6.74
C SER A 101 21.16 -0.83 -6.95
N ASN A 102 21.33 -1.29 -8.19
CA ASN A 102 21.20 -2.69 -8.60
C ASN A 102 19.87 -3.39 -8.17
N PRO A 103 18.70 -2.80 -8.45
CA PRO A 103 17.42 -3.37 -8.04
C PRO A 103 17.03 -4.61 -8.85
N GLN A 104 16.25 -5.51 -8.23
CA GLN A 104 15.60 -6.61 -8.93
C GLN A 104 14.15 -6.21 -9.22
N MET A 105 13.81 -6.03 -10.49
CA MET A 105 12.49 -5.56 -10.86
C MET A 105 11.50 -6.71 -11.08
N VAL A 106 10.37 -6.65 -10.37
CA VAL A 106 9.20 -7.51 -10.55
C VAL A 106 8.01 -6.65 -10.96
N LYS A 107 7.49 -6.89 -12.17
CA LYS A 107 6.29 -6.20 -12.66
C LYS A 107 5.03 -6.91 -12.17
N LEU A 108 4.12 -6.15 -11.57
CA LEU A 108 2.80 -6.61 -11.13
C LEU A 108 1.74 -6.30 -12.19
N HIS A 109 0.50 -6.74 -11.94
CA HIS A 109 -0.61 -6.55 -12.88
C HIS A 109 -0.97 -5.07 -13.01
N SER A 110 -1.08 -4.60 -14.25
CA SER A 110 -1.54 -3.25 -14.59
C SER A 110 -3.06 -3.23 -14.78
N PHE A 111 -3.68 -2.07 -14.61
CA PHE A 111 -5.05 -1.84 -15.06
C PHE A 111 -5.15 -0.60 -15.95
N ASP A 112 -6.13 -0.60 -16.84
CA ASP A 112 -6.30 0.41 -17.87
C ASP A 112 -7.78 0.81 -17.99
N THR A 113 -8.04 2.11 -17.99
CA THR A 113 -9.38 2.71 -18.10
C THR A 113 -9.69 3.23 -19.50
N LYS A 114 -8.78 3.04 -20.47
CA LYS A 114 -8.70 3.63 -21.81
C LYS A 114 -8.35 5.13 -21.84
N ILE A 115 -8.30 5.78 -20.69
CA ILE A 115 -7.86 7.19 -20.53
C ILE A 115 -6.52 7.20 -19.79
N HIS A 116 -6.48 6.49 -18.66
CA HIS A 116 -5.27 6.33 -17.86
C HIS A 116 -4.94 4.86 -17.73
N LYS A 117 -3.64 4.57 -17.84
CA LYS A 117 -3.06 3.27 -17.56
C LYS A 117 -2.18 3.39 -16.33
N VAL A 118 -2.35 2.45 -15.40
CA VAL A 118 -1.54 2.36 -14.19
C VAL A 118 -0.78 1.05 -14.22
N ASP A 119 0.54 1.16 -14.32
CA ASP A 119 1.48 0.05 -14.16
C ASP A 119 1.97 0.00 -12.71
N THR A 120 2.36 -1.19 -12.24
CA THR A 120 2.91 -1.39 -10.90
C THR A 120 4.18 -2.23 -10.98
N ILE A 121 5.25 -1.76 -10.35
CA ILE A 121 6.57 -2.39 -10.34
C ILE A 121 7.12 -2.32 -8.92
N VAL A 122 7.78 -3.40 -8.49
CA VAL A 122 8.60 -3.45 -7.28
C VAL A 122 10.05 -3.68 -7.72
N SER A 123 10.99 -2.93 -7.14
CA SER A 123 12.41 -2.86 -7.55
C SER A 123 13.33 -2.99 -6.35
#